data_AF-A0A7M1STI0-F1
#
_entry.id   AF-A0A7M1STI0-F1
#
_cell.length_a   1.000
_cell.length_b   1.000
_cell.length_c   1.000
_cell.angle_alpha   90.00
_cell.angle_beta   90.00
_cell.angle_gamma   90.00
#
_symmetry.space_group_name_H-M   'P 1'
#
loop_
_entity.id
_entity.type
_entity.pdbx_description
1 polymer ?
#
loop_
_entity_poly.entity_id
_entity_poly.type
_entity_poly.pdbx_seq_one_letter_code
_entity_poly.pdbx_strand_id
1 'polypeptide(L)'
;MDSLTFRTRVMEIQAELSDMDPTDPGTVERATELADELDVLAAEQRERANQLAARAFEQQVAATGVDTPLEKVGEAVDHVTGTDGTDDPR
;
A
#
# COMPACT_ATOMS: atom_id res chain seq x y z
N MET A 1 3.84 8.89 -13.09
CA MET A 1 2.54 8.46 -13.63
C MET A 1 1.47 8.40 -12.54
N ASP A 2 0.39 9.17 -12.60
CA ASP A 2 -0.75 9.05 -11.65
C ASP A 2 -1.54 7.73 -11.82
N SER A 3 -2.43 7.42 -10.87
CA SER A 3 -3.17 6.14 -10.83
C SER A 3 -4.14 5.95 -11.99
N LEU A 4 -4.70 7.04 -12.54
CA LEU A 4 -5.57 6.99 -13.71
C LEU A 4 -4.74 6.66 -14.95
N THR A 5 -3.60 7.32 -15.13
CA THR A 5 -2.67 7.03 -16.23
C THR A 5 -2.12 5.60 -16.17
N PHE A 6 -1.79 5.07 -14.99
CA PHE A 6 -1.41 3.66 -14.81
C PHE A 6 -2.54 2.71 -15.23
N ARG A 7 -3.77 2.95 -14.74
CA ARG A 7 -4.92 2.10 -15.05
C ARG A 7 -5.22 2.10 -16.55
N THR A 8 -5.17 3.27 -17.19
CA THR A 8 -5.34 3.41 -18.64
C THR A 8 -4.29 2.59 -19.38
N ARG A 9 -3.01 2.72 -19.00
CA ARG A 9 -1.93 2.00 -19.68
C ARG A 9 -2.05 0.48 -19.56
N VAL A 10 -2.41 -0.02 -18.38
CA VAL A 10 -2.65 -1.46 -18.17
C VAL A 10 -3.80 -1.96 -19.06
N MET A 11 -4.89 -1.19 -19.20
CA MET A 11 -6.00 -1.56 -20.08
C MET A 11 -5.62 -1.56 -21.56
N GLU A 12 -4.79 -0.62 -22.00
CA GLU A 12 -4.26 -0.59 -23.38
C GLU A 12 -3.42 -1.83 -23.67
N ILE A 13 -2.51 -2.19 -22.76
CA ILE A 13 -1.67 -3.39 -22.90
C ILE A 13 -2.53 -4.67 -22.95
N GLN A 14 -3.55 -4.77 -22.08
CA GLN A 14 -4.47 -5.91 -22.09
C GLN A 14 -5.28 -6.01 -23.39
N ALA A 15 -5.69 -4.86 -23.95
CA ALA A 15 -6.38 -4.84 -25.23
C ALA A 15 -5.45 -5.30 -26.36
N GLU A 16 -4.20 -4.83 -26.39
CA GLU A 16 -3.20 -5.22 -27.39
C GLU A 16 -2.87 -6.72 -27.31
N LEU A 17 -2.68 -7.27 -26.10
CA LEU A 17 -2.49 -8.70 -25.86
C LEU A 17 -3.69 -9.54 -26.32
N SER A 18 -4.91 -9.01 -26.18
CA SER A 18 -6.14 -9.73 -26.55
C SER A 18 -6.39 -9.74 -28.06
N ASP A 19 -5.87 -8.76 -28.79
CA ASP A 19 -6.04 -8.62 -30.24
C ASP A 19 -4.91 -9.31 -31.04
N MET A 20 -3.85 -9.76 -30.36
CA MET A 20 -2.69 -10.39 -31.00
C MET A 20 -2.99 -11.79 -31.56
N ASP A 21 -2.56 -12.04 -32.80
CA ASP A 21 -2.61 -13.39 -33.40
C ASP A 21 -1.39 -14.21 -32.94
N PRO A 22 -1.59 -15.30 -32.17
CA PRO A 22 -0.48 -16.13 -31.68
C PRO A 22 0.28 -16.88 -32.78
N THR A 23 -0.25 -16.93 -34.01
CA THR A 23 0.38 -17.58 -35.15
C THR A 23 1.24 -16.63 -35.99
N ASP A 24 1.11 -15.33 -35.77
CA ASP A 24 1.92 -14.33 -36.46
C ASP A 24 3.37 -14.33 -35.94
N PRO A 25 4.36 -14.28 -36.85
CA PRO A 25 5.76 -14.18 -36.46
C PRO A 25 6.02 -12.84 -35.77
N GLY A 26 6.65 -12.88 -34.59
CA GLY A 26 6.94 -11.70 -33.77
C GLY A 26 5.92 -11.43 -32.66
N THR A 27 4.76 -12.10 -32.67
CA THR A 27 3.76 -11.97 -31.60
C THR A 27 4.31 -12.37 -30.23
N VAL A 28 5.11 -13.44 -30.17
CA VAL A 28 5.69 -13.90 -28.89
C VAL A 28 6.64 -12.85 -28.30
N GLU A 29 7.49 -12.24 -29.13
CA GLU A 29 8.40 -11.17 -28.71
C GLU A 29 7.61 -9.94 -28.26
N ARG A 30 6.58 -9.55 -29.03
CA ARG A 30 5.73 -8.42 -28.67
C ARG A 30 4.95 -8.65 -27.38
N ALA A 31 4.39 -9.84 -27.18
CA ALA A 31 3.69 -10.20 -25.95
C ALA A 31 4.65 -10.21 -24.74
N THR A 32 5.91 -10.60 -24.95
CA THR A 32 6.95 -10.54 -23.91
C THR A 32 7.29 -9.09 -23.54
N GLU A 33 7.49 -8.21 -24.53
CA GLU A 33 7.71 -6.78 -24.27
C GLU A 33 6.57 -6.14 -23.47
N LEU A 34 5.33 -6.49 -23.80
CA LEU A 34 4.16 -6.00 -23.08
C LEU A 34 4.06 -6.55 -21.65
N ALA A 35 4.48 -7.80 -21.43
CA ALA A 35 4.56 -8.38 -20.09
C ALA A 35 5.63 -7.68 -19.25
N ASP A 36 6.81 -7.41 -19.82
CA ASP A 36 7.87 -6.65 -19.15
C ASP A 36 7.41 -5.22 -18.81
N GLU A 37 6.65 -4.58 -19.70
CA GLU A 37 6.07 -3.26 -19.43
C GLU A 37 5.09 -3.30 -18.24
N LEU A 38 4.26 -4.34 -18.13
CA LEU A 38 3.35 -4.51 -16.98
C LEU A 38 4.12 -4.67 -15.66
N ASP A 39 5.22 -5.40 -15.65
CA ASP A 39 6.04 -5.60 -14.46
C ASP A 39 6.70 -4.28 -13.99
N VAL A 40 7.20 -3.47 -14.94
CA VAL A 40 7.72 -2.13 -14.64
C VAL A 40 6.64 -1.25 -14.04
N LEU A 41 5.45 -1.21 -14.66
CA LEU A 41 4.32 -0.42 -14.18
C LEU A 41 3.88 -0.86 -12.77
N ALA A 42 3.89 -2.17 -12.48
CA ALA A 42 3.56 -2.69 -11.16
C ALA A 42 4.60 -2.31 -10.10
N ALA A 43 5.89 -2.33 -10.45
CA ALA A 43 6.97 -1.90 -9.57
C ALA A 43 6.84 -0.40 -9.21
N GLU A 44 6.56 0.46 -10.20
CA GLU A 44 6.35 1.89 -9.97
C GLU A 44 5.16 2.17 -9.04
N GLN A 45 4.04 1.46 -9.20
CA GLN A 45 2.89 1.61 -8.31
C GLN A 45 3.21 1.17 -6.89
N ARG A 46 3.94 0.06 -6.73
CA ARG A 46 4.37 -0.43 -5.41
C ARG A 46 5.29 0.58 -4.73
N GLU A 47 6.24 1.16 -5.45
CA GLU A 47 7.12 2.18 -4.91
C GLU A 47 6.32 3.39 -4.41
N ARG A 48 5.36 3.88 -5.21
CA ARG A 48 4.48 4.99 -4.80
C ARG A 48 3.65 4.66 -3.58
N ALA A 49 3.07 3.46 -3.51
CA ALA A 49 2.31 3.01 -2.36
C ALA A 49 3.17 3.00 -1.10
N ASN A 50 4.42 2.53 -1.21
CA ASN A 50 5.38 2.54 -0.09
C ASN A 50 5.73 3.97 0.34
N GLN A 51 5.95 4.90 -0.60
CA GLN A 51 6.22 6.30 -0.28
C GLN A 51 5.02 6.98 0.40
N LEU A 52 3.80 6.70 -0.05
CA LEU A 52 2.56 7.18 0.59
C LEU A 52 2.40 6.63 2.00
N ALA A 53 2.64 5.33 2.19
CA ALA A 53 2.59 4.70 3.51
C ALA A 53 3.65 5.27 4.47
N ALA A 54 4.87 5.50 3.99
CA ALA A 54 5.94 6.12 4.78
C ALA A 54 5.54 7.54 5.24
N ARG A 55 5.01 8.36 4.32
CA ARG A 55 4.50 9.71 4.67
C ARG A 55 3.34 9.67 5.65
N ALA A 56 2.40 8.75 5.47
CA ALA A 56 1.28 8.59 6.40
C ALA A 56 1.77 8.17 7.80
N PHE A 57 2.76 7.28 7.87
CA PHE A 57 3.39 6.87 9.12
C PHE A 57 4.12 8.04 9.80
N GLU A 58 4.93 8.81 9.07
CA GLU A 58 5.60 10.01 9.59
C GLU A 58 4.59 11.03 10.12
N GLN A 59 3.49 11.26 9.41
CA GLN A 59 2.41 12.15 9.85
C GLN A 59 1.74 11.63 11.12
N GLN A 60 1.48 10.33 11.21
CA GLN A 60 0.91 9.72 12.40
C GLN A 60 1.85 9.86 13.60
N VAL A 61 3.14 9.57 13.43
CA VAL A 61 4.15 9.73 14.47
C VAL A 61 4.24 11.20 14.91
N ALA A 62 4.29 12.16 13.97
CA ALA A 62 4.29 13.58 14.30
C ALA A 62 3.03 14.02 15.06
N ALA A 63 1.85 13.53 14.67
CA ALA A 63 0.60 13.80 15.37
C ALA A 63 0.56 13.22 16.79
N THR A 64 1.19 12.06 17.01
CA THR A 64 1.20 11.38 18.32
C THR A 64 2.40 11.73 19.21
N GLY A 65 3.49 12.25 18.65
CA GLY A 65 4.84 11.95 19.15
C GLY A 65 5.76 13.11 19.52
N VAL A 66 5.27 14.34 19.72
CA VAL A 66 6.10 15.39 20.36
C VAL A 66 5.35 16.15 21.47
N ASP A 67 4.03 16.28 21.41
CA ASP A 67 3.24 17.05 22.38
C ASP A 67 2.30 16.22 23.27
N THR A 68 2.25 14.89 23.14
CA THR A 68 1.47 14.08 24.08
C THR A 68 2.23 14.03 25.41
N PRO A 69 1.73 14.65 26.50
CA PRO A 69 2.42 14.60 27.78
C PRO A 69 2.55 13.14 28.21
N LEU A 70 3.76 12.70 28.58
CA LEU A 70 4.04 11.36 29.12
C LEU A 70 3.11 10.99 30.29
N GLU A 71 2.55 11.99 30.97
CA GLU A 71 1.55 11.86 32.03
C GLU A 71 0.26 11.14 31.57
N LYS A 72 -0.16 11.30 30.30
CA LYS A 72 -1.35 10.62 29.76
C LYS A 72 -1.10 9.16 29.36
N VAL A 73 0.15 8.78 29.15
CA VAL A 73 0.51 7.38 28.86
C VAL A 73 0.41 6.53 30.13
N GLY A 74 0.72 7.10 31.29
CA GLY A 74 0.55 6.45 32.60
C GLY A 74 -0.91 6.08 32.90
N GLU A 75 -1.84 7.02 32.70
CA GLU A 75 -3.28 6.76 32.92
C GLU A 75 -3.86 5.69 31.99
N ALA A 76 -3.40 5.63 30.74
CA ALA A 76 -3.85 4.62 29.79
C ALA A 76 -3.34 3.21 30.15
N VAL A 77 -2.15 3.11 30.74
CA VAL A 77 -1.58 1.83 31.21
C VAL A 77 -2.27 1.35 32.49
N ASP A 78 -2.59 2.25 33.42
CA ASP A 78 -3.34 1.92 34.65
C ASP A 78 -4.76 1.43 34.35
N HIS A 79 -5.41 1.90 33.28
CA HIS A 79 -6.72 1.39 32.88
C HIS A 79 -6.66 -0.04 32.28
N VAL A 80 -5.54 -0.44 31.69
CA VAL A 80 -5.34 -1.78 31.11
C VAL A 80 -4.97 -2.81 32.17
N THR A 81 -4.27 -2.41 33.23
CA THR A 81 -3.92 -3.29 34.36
C THR A 81 -4.97 -3.29 35.48
N GLY A 82 -5.90 -2.32 35.49
CA GLY A 82 -6.92 -2.11 36.51
C GLY A 82 -8.24 -2.87 36.34
N THR A 83 -8.28 -3.99 35.62
CA THR A 83 -9.50 -4.83 35.48
C THR A 83 -9.30 -6.27 35.93
N ASP A 84 -8.69 -6.50 37.09
CA ASP A 84 -8.77 -7.82 37.76
C ASP A 84 -8.72 -7.72 39.30
N GLY A 85 -9.41 -6.71 39.82
CA GLY A 85 -9.64 -6.52 41.26
C GLY A 85 -11.13 -6.44 41.57
N THR A 86 -11.91 -7.46 41.23
CA THR A 86 -13.24 -7.63 41.84
C THR A 86 -13.07 -7.92 43.32
N ASP A 87 -13.27 -6.87 44.10
CA ASP A 87 -13.72 -6.84 45.49
C ASP A 87 -14.93 -7.79 45.66
N ASP A 88 -14.78 -8.89 46.41
CA ASP A 88 -15.89 -9.68 46.94
C ASP A 88 -16.06 -9.31 48.42
N PRO A 89 -17.17 -8.65 48.81
CA PRO A 89 -17.41 -8.25 50.18
C PRO A 89 -18.12 -9.36 50.95
N ARG A 90 -17.41 -10.00 51.90
CA ARG A 90 -18.01 -10.72 53.05
C ARG A 90 -17.20 -10.58 54.33
#